data_AF-A0A482VCA0-F1
#
_entry.id   AF-A0A482VCA0-F1
#
_cell.length_a   1.000
_cell.length_b   1.000
_cell.length_c   1.000
_cell.angle_alpha   90.00
_cell.angle_beta   90.00
_cell.angle_gamma   90.00
#
_symmetry.space_group_name_H-M   'P 1'
#
loop_
_entity.id
_entity.type
_entity.pdbx_description
1 polymer ?
#
loop_
_entity_poly.entity_id
_entity_poly.type
_entity_poly.pdbx_seq_one_letter_code
_entity_poly.pdbx_strand_id
1 'polypeptide(L)' 'MAFLQEQKTFILEFYFRNGHKIDAVWQQNIPNCLEEFRYEFSEVVFNMTIFQSTINYCITLFRETESIDEEEDCG' A
#
# COMPACT_ATOMS: atom_id res chain seq x y z
N MET A 1 7.87 -15.44 -2.79
CA MET A 1 6.42 -15.36 -3.07
C MET A 1 6.09 -13.92 -3.42
N ALA A 2 5.44 -13.71 -4.56
CA ALA A 2 4.92 -12.40 -4.94
C ALA A 2 3.43 -12.37 -4.60
N PHE A 3 2.95 -11.29 -4.00
CA PHE A 3 1.52 -11.09 -3.78
C PHE A 3 0.77 -11.01 -5.12
N LEU A 4 -0.43 -11.56 -5.15
CA LEU A 4 -1.34 -11.46 -6.29
C LEU A 4 -1.84 -10.02 -6.46
N GLN A 5 -2.37 -9.72 -7.65
CA GLN A 5 -2.87 -8.38 -7.93
C GLN A 5 -4.01 -7.97 -6.98
N GLU A 6 -4.94 -8.88 -6.69
CA GLU A 6 -6.05 -8.63 -5.74
C GLU A 6 -5.54 -8.27 -4.33
N GLN A 7 -4.49 -8.95 -3.86
CA GLN A 7 -3.86 -8.67 -2.57
C GLN A 7 -3.17 -7.29 -2.55
N LYS A 8 -2.52 -6.92 -3.66
CA LYS A 8 -1.89 -5.59 -3.81
C LYS A 8 -2.94 -4.49 -3.87
N THR A 9 -4.05 -4.73 -4.59
CA THR A 9 -5.19 -3.80 -4.63
C THR A 9 -5.78 -3.60 -3.24
N PHE A 10 -6.02 -4.68 -2.49
CA PHE A 10 -6.51 -4.59 -1.12
C PHE A 10 -5.59 -3.76 -0.22
N ILE A 11 -4.27 -3.95 -0.31
CA ILE A 11 -3.29 -3.18 0.47
C ILE A 11 -3.39 -1.68 0.15
N LEU A 12 -3.54 -1.32 -1.14
CA LEU A 12 -3.72 0.06 -1.58
C LEU A 12 -5.05 0.64 -1.10
N GLU A 13 -6.15 -0.10 -1.24
CA GLU A 13 -7.48 0.33 -0.77
C GLU A 13 -7.50 0.54 0.75
N PHE A 14 -6.91 -0.38 1.52
CA PHE A 14 -6.75 -0.22 2.96
C PHE A 14 -5.93 1.03 3.29
N TYR A 15 -4.85 1.28 2.53
CA TYR A 15 -4.02 2.47 2.67
C TYR A 15 -4.81 3.75 2.38
N PHE A 16 -5.69 3.81 1.38
CA PHE A 16 -6.52 5.01 1.15
C PHE A 16 -7.63 5.17 2.17
N ARG A 17 -8.25 4.06 2.60
CA ARG A 17 -9.37 4.07 3.54
C ARG A 17 -8.95 4.44 4.96
N ASN A 18 -7.79 3.96 5.40
CA ASN A 18 -7.28 4.13 6.76
C ASN A 18 -6.02 5.00 6.84
N GLY A 19 -5.47 5.42 5.70
CA GLY A 19 -4.33 6.31 5.65
C GLY A 19 -4.75 7.68 6.14
N HIS A 20 -3.99 8.20 7.09
CA HIS A 20 -4.13 9.58 7.51
C HIS A 20 -2.90 10.35 7.04
N LYS A 21 -3.14 11.46 6.34
CA LYS A 21 -2.08 12.41 5.99
C LYS A 21 -1.86 13.32 7.19
N ILE A 22 -0.74 13.10 7.90
CA ILE A 22 -0.30 13.94 9.02
C ILE A 22 0.98 14.64 8.57
N ASP A 23 0.99 15.97 8.58
CA ASP A 23 2.14 16.79 8.12
C ASP A 23 2.64 16.41 6.72
N ALA A 24 1.71 16.20 5.77
CA ALA A 24 1.97 15.73 4.42
C ALA A 24 2.56 14.31 4.29
N VAL A 25 2.79 13.62 5.41
CA VAL A 25 3.22 12.22 5.45
C VAL A 25 2.01 11.32 5.65
N TRP A 26 1.79 10.40 4.72
CA TRP A 26 0.82 9.33 4.91
C TRP A 26 1.31 8.36 5.99
N GLN A 27 0.56 8.28 7.09
CA GLN A 27 0.77 7.29 8.13
C GLN A 27 -0.19 6.13 7.93
N GLN A 28 0.35 4.91 7.97
CA GLN A 28 -0.42 3.68 7.93
C GLN A 28 -0.20 2.89 9.21
N ASN A 29 -1.29 2.38 9.78
CA ASN A 29 -1.21 1.41 10.87
C ASN A 29 -1.00 0.00 10.29
N ILE A 30 0.26 -0.41 10.13
CA ILE A 30 0.64 -1.72 9.59
C ILE A 30 0.01 -2.90 10.39
N PRO A 31 0.00 -2.89 11.73
CA PRO A 31 -0.72 -3.90 12.51
C PRO A 31 -2.19 -4.05 12.12
N ASN A 32 -2.93 -2.95 11.97
CA ASN A 32 -4.33 -2.99 11.59
C ASN A 32 -4.53 -3.51 10.16
N CYS A 33 -3.64 -3.09 9.23
CA CYS A 33 -3.62 -3.62 7.87
C CYS A 33 -3.39 -5.13 7.84
N LEU A 34 -2.48 -5.63 8.69
CA LEU A 34 -2.18 -7.05 8.81
C LEU A 34 -3.39 -7.85 9.32
N GLU A 35 -4.11 -7.35 10.32
CA GLU A 35 -5.28 -8.01 10.88
C GLU A 35 -6.40 -8.15 9.84
N GLU A 36 -6.75 -7.05 9.14
CA GLU A 36 -7.76 -7.09 8.08
C GLU A 36 -7.31 -7.94 6.88
N PHE A 37 -6.03 -7.85 6.50
CA PHE A 37 -5.49 -8.69 5.42
C PHE A 37 -5.58 -10.17 5.76
N ARG A 38 -5.30 -10.56 7.02
CA ARG A 38 -5.43 -11.96 7.46
C ARG A 38 -6.88 -12.41 7.55
N TYR A 39 -7.79 -11.51 7.86
CA TYR A 39 -9.22 -11.81 7.87
C TYR A 39 -9.71 -12.09 6.44
N GLU A 40 -9.36 -11.23 5.49
CA GLU A 40 -9.78 -11.37 4.09
C GLU A 40 -9.07 -12.52 3.37
N PHE A 41 -7.76 -12.67 3.60
CA PHE A 41 -6.89 -13.63 2.91
C PHE A 41 -6.29 -14.66 3.88
N SER A 42 -7.16 -15.31 4.67
CA SER A 42 -6.73 -16.26 5.71
C SER A 42 -5.90 -17.46 5.22
N GLU A 43 -6.06 -17.84 3.95
CA GLU A 43 -5.32 -18.95 3.31
C GLU A 43 -3.92 -18.54 2.83
N VAL A 44 -3.62 -17.24 2.79
CA VAL A 44 -2.35 -16.73 2.25
C VAL A 44 -1.28 -16.82 3.33
N VAL A 45 -0.31 -17.68 3.10
CA VAL A 45 0.89 -17.78 3.94
C VAL A 45 1.92 -16.77 3.45
N PHE A 46 2.28 -15.82 4.29
CA PHE A 46 3.28 -14.81 3.98
C PHE A 46 4.21 -14.54 5.17
N ASN A 47 5.41 -14.03 4.87
CA ASN A 47 6.35 -13.57 5.87
C ASN A 47 6.11 -12.08 6.15
N MET A 48 6.21 -11.66 7.42
CA MET A 48 6.02 -10.26 7.82
C MET A 48 6.96 -9.29 7.09
N THR A 49 8.21 -9.69 6.87
CA THR A 49 9.19 -8.90 6.11
C THR A 49 8.76 -8.73 4.65
N ILE A 50 8.23 -9.79 4.03
CA ILE A 50 7.75 -9.74 2.64
C ILE A 50 6.49 -8.86 2.54
N PHE A 51 5.60 -8.94 3.53
CA PHE A 51 4.41 -8.10 3.63
C PHE A 51 4.76 -6.61 3.75
N GLN A 52 5.65 -6.26 4.68
CA GLN A 52 6.12 -4.88 4.85
C GLN A 52 6.80 -4.33 3.59
N SER A 53 7.67 -5.12 2.96
CA SER A 53 8.31 -4.72 1.70
C SER A 53 7.29 -4.50 0.58
N THR A 54 6.22 -5.31 0.53
CA THR A 54 5.17 -5.16 -0.49
C THR A 54 4.32 -3.91 -0.25
N ILE A 55 3.95 -3.65 1.00
CA ILE A 55 3.26 -2.40 1.38
C ILE A 55 4.09 -1.19 0.95
N ASN A 56 5.35 -1.14 1.35
CA ASN A 56 6.25 -0.04 1.00
C ASN A 56 6.41 0.10 -0.51
N TYR A 57 6.56 -1.01 -1.23
CA TYR A 57 6.64 -1.02 -2.69
C TYR A 57 5.38 -0.44 -3.34
N CYS A 58 4.19 -0.89 -2.92
CA CYS A 58 2.92 -0.40 -3.45
C CYS A 58 2.72 1.10 -3.18
N ILE A 59 3.06 1.57 -1.98
CA ILE A 59 2.95 2.99 -1.61
C ILE A 59 3.94 3.84 -2.40
N THR A 60 5.20 3.39 -2.52
CA THR A 60 6.23 4.13 -3.29
C THR A 60 5.84 4.22 -4.76
N LEU A 61 5.43 3.11 -5.37
CA LEU A 61 4.92 3.12 -6.75
C LEU A 61 3.81 4.14 -6.92
N PHE A 62 2.84 4.15 -6.01
CA PHE A 62 1.73 5.09 -6.08
C PHE A 62 2.20 6.55 -5.96
N ARG A 63 3.12 6.85 -5.03
CA ARG A 63 3.69 8.20 -4.88
C ARG A 63 4.45 8.64 -6.13
N GLU A 64 5.18 7.73 -6.77
CA GLU A 64 5.85 8.02 -8.03
C GLU A 64 4.82 8.32 -9.13
N THR A 65 3.73 7.56 -9.21
CA THR A 65 2.66 7.84 -10.19
C THR A 65 1.95 9.17 -9.91
N GLU A 66 1.65 9.50 -8.65
CA GLU A 66 1.08 10.80 -8.26
C GLU A 66 2.03 11.97 -8.60
N SER A 67 3.34 11.76 -8.49
CA SER A 67 4.35 12.77 -8.80
C SER A 67 4.59 12.97 -10.30
N ILE A 68 4.17 12.04 -11.15
CA ILE A 68 4.33 12.14 -12.62
C ILE A 68 3.23 13.01 -13.24
N ASP A 69 2.10 13.23 -12.55
CA ASP A 69 1.03 14.15 -12.99
C ASP A 69 1.37 15.65 -12.77
N GLU A 70 2.57 15.99 -12.28
CA GLU A 70 3.08 17.38 -12.17
C GLU A 70 4.13 17.74 -13.24
N GLU A 71 4.09 17.11 -14.42
CA GLU A 71 4.74 17.64 -15.63
C GLU A 71 3.69 18.29 -16.55
N GLU A 72 3.01 19.34 -16.05
CA GLU A 72 2.33 20.30 -16.93
C GLU A 72 3.38 21.15 -17.65
N ASP A 73 3.43 20.95 -18.97
CA ASP A 73 3.49 22.00 -19.98
C ASP A 73 4.58 23.07 -19.82
N CYS A 74 5.76 22.77 -20.38
CA CYS A 74 6.58 23.80 -21.02
C CYS A 74 6.69 23.45 -22.51
N GLY A 75 5.73 23.92 -23.30
CA GLY A 75 5.73 23.82 -24.76
C GLY A 75 4.88 24.88 -25.43
#